data_AF-A0A7V1MPV2-F1
#
_entry.id   AF-A0A7V1MPV2-F1
#
_cell.length_a   1.000
_cell.length_b   1.000
_cell.length_c   1.000
_cell.angle_alpha   90.00
_cell.angle_beta   90.00
_cell.angle_gamma   90.00
#
_symmetry.space_group_name_H-M   'P 1'
#
loop_
_entity.id
_entity.type
_entity.pdbx_description
1 polymer ?
#
loop_
_entity_poly.entity_id
_entity_poly.type
_entity_poly.pdbx_seq_one_letter_code
_entity_poly.pdbx_strand_id
1 'polypeptide(L)'
;LTIIQRQLFEHAQARMHSKWFKMEKLAEFGPMIDKKPGFYQTSWCGNDECEMALKKYKASIRCLRDGKTFARCFHCGQESVQDVLVAKAY
;
A
#
# COMPACT_ATOMS: atom_id res chain seq x y z
N LEU A 1 1.55 34.05 -8.67
CA LEU A 1 1.58 33.18 -7.46
C LEU A 1 0.74 31.91 -7.64
N THR A 2 -0.49 31.99 -8.17
CA THR A 2 -1.40 30.83 -8.36
C THR A 2 -0.89 29.78 -9.36
N ILE A 3 -0.22 30.18 -10.45
CA ILE A 3 0.28 29.25 -11.48
C ILE A 3 1.35 28.29 -10.91
N ILE A 4 2.31 28.82 -10.15
CA ILE A 4 3.39 28.03 -9.53
C ILE A 4 2.81 27.03 -8.53
N GLN A 5 1.87 27.47 -7.69
CA GLN A 5 1.20 26.60 -6.72
C GLN A 5 0.44 25.45 -7.40
N ARG A 6 -0.28 25.74 -8.50
CA ARG A 6 -0.99 24.73 -9.27
C ARG A 6 -0.02 23.70 -9.87
N GLN A 7 1.04 24.16 -10.53
CA GLN A 7 2.02 23.26 -11.15
C GLN A 7 2.73 22.39 -10.12
N LEU A 8 3.09 22.94 -8.96
CA LEU A 8 3.68 22.18 -7.85
C LEU A 8 2.72 21.10 -7.34
N PHE A 9 1.43 21.43 -7.19
CA PHE A 9 0.42 20.47 -6.78
C PHE A 9 0.25 19.34 -7.81
N GLU A 10 0.11 19.67 -9.10
CA GLU A 10 -0.04 18.69 -10.18
C GLU A 10 1.17 17.74 -10.26
N HIS A 11 2.39 18.27 -10.14
CA HIS A 11 3.61 17.46 -10.11
C HIS A 11 3.67 16.56 -8.87
N ALA A 12 3.30 17.07 -7.70
CA ALA A 12 3.27 16.28 -6.46
C ALA A 12 2.22 15.15 -6.57
N GLN A 13 1.05 15.44 -7.11
CA GLN A 13 -0.02 14.48 -7.31
C GLN A 13 0.38 13.39 -8.32
N ALA A 14 0.96 13.76 -9.46
CA ALA A 14 1.47 12.82 -10.45
C ALA A 14 2.56 11.92 -9.85
N ARG A 15 3.48 12.50 -9.06
CA ARG A 15 4.51 11.74 -8.35
C ARG A 15 3.93 10.76 -7.34
N MET A 16 2.92 11.17 -6.57
CA MET A 16 2.21 10.31 -5.62
C MET A 16 1.55 9.13 -6.36
N HIS A 17 0.80 9.40 -7.43
CA HIS A 17 0.13 8.35 -8.22
C HIS A 17 1.13 7.38 -8.86
N SER A 18 2.28 7.88 -9.35
CA SER A 18 3.34 7.02 -9.94
C SER A 18 3.97 6.04 -8.94
N LYS A 19 3.83 6.32 -7.63
CA LYS A 19 4.35 5.50 -6.53
C LYS A 19 3.28 4.69 -5.82
N TRP A 20 2.07 4.65 -6.38
CA TRP A 20 0.99 3.80 -5.92
C TRP A 20 0.97 2.52 -6.74
N PHE A 21 1.21 1.40 -6.07
CA PHE A 21 1.15 0.08 -6.68
C PHE A 21 -0.06 -0.69 -6.13
N LYS A 22 -0.75 -1.46 -6.97
CA LYS A 22 -1.83 -2.35 -6.55
C LYS A 22 -1.34 -3.78 -6.69
N MET A 23 -1.24 -4.51 -5.58
CA MET A 23 -0.66 -5.86 -5.54
C MET A 23 -1.41 -6.73 -4.53
N GLU A 24 -1.68 -7.98 -4.91
CA GLU A 24 -2.46 -8.89 -4.08
C GLU A 24 -1.63 -9.52 -2.95
N LYS A 25 -0.48 -10.09 -3.27
CA LYS A 25 0.22 -10.99 -2.35
C LYS A 25 1.48 -10.38 -1.75
N LEU A 26 1.65 -10.51 -0.43
CA LEU A 26 2.85 -10.09 0.28
C LEU A 26 4.12 -10.78 -0.22
N ALA A 27 4.00 -12.02 -0.69
CA ALA A 27 5.12 -12.73 -1.31
C ALA A 27 5.66 -12.01 -2.56
N GLU A 28 4.80 -11.28 -3.28
CA GLU A 28 5.16 -10.57 -4.49
C GLU A 28 5.66 -9.16 -4.18
N PHE A 29 4.89 -8.38 -3.41
CA PHE A 29 5.23 -6.99 -3.16
C PHE A 29 6.26 -6.78 -2.03
N GLY A 30 6.35 -7.68 -1.06
CA GLY A 30 7.29 -7.57 0.07
C GLY A 30 8.74 -7.32 -0.38
N PRO A 31 9.32 -8.15 -1.27
CA PRO A 31 10.66 -7.93 -1.83
C PRO A 31 10.80 -6.66 -2.67
N MET A 32 9.69 -6.11 -3.18
CA MET A 32 9.68 -4.89 -3.98
C MET A 32 9.73 -3.62 -3.13
N ILE A 33 9.36 -3.68 -1.84
CA ILE A 33 9.29 -2.49 -0.96
C ILE A 33 10.63 -1.73 -0.90
N ASP A 34 11.75 -2.45 -0.91
CA ASP A 34 13.08 -1.84 -0.93
C ASP A 34 13.51 -1.34 -2.32
N LYS A 35 13.10 -2.03 -3.39
CA LYS A 35 13.49 -1.71 -4.77
C LYS A 35 12.64 -0.59 -5.40
N LYS A 36 11.36 -0.54 -5.06
CA LYS A 36 10.35 0.37 -5.62
C LYS A 36 9.63 1.08 -4.47
N PRO A 37 10.26 2.09 -3.85
CA PRO A 37 9.69 2.77 -2.71
C PRO A 37 8.43 3.54 -3.11
N GLY A 38 7.35 3.28 -2.37
CA GLY A 38 6.02 3.81 -2.61
C GLY A 38 5.04 3.20 -1.62
N PHE A 39 3.76 3.21 -1.97
CA PHE A 39 2.71 2.56 -1.20
C PHE A 39 1.99 1.52 -2.04
N TYR A 40 1.72 0.39 -1.42
CA TYR A 40 1.13 -0.80 -2.01
C TYR A 40 -0.28 -0.94 -1.48
N GLN A 41 -1.27 -0.78 -2.36
CA GLN A 41 -2.64 -1.13 -2.05
C GLN A 41 -2.81 -2.65 -2.18
N THR A 42 -3.32 -3.24 -1.11
CA THR A 42 -3.59 -4.66 -1.00
C THR A 42 -4.80 -4.88 -0.10
N SER A 43 -5.29 -6.10 0.06
CA SER A 43 -6.46 -6.37 0.93
C SER A 43 -6.06 -7.15 2.17
N TRP A 44 -6.67 -6.83 3.30
CA TRP A 44 -6.33 -7.36 4.62
C TRP A 44 -7.55 -7.97 5.29
N CYS A 45 -7.37 -9.10 6.00
CA CYS A 45 -8.44 -9.80 6.71
C CYS A 45 -8.73 -9.23 8.12
N GLY A 46 -7.98 -8.24 8.60
CA GLY A 46 -8.15 -7.70 9.96
C GLY A 46 -7.42 -8.47 11.05
N ASN A 47 -6.70 -9.56 10.73
CA ASN A 47 -5.91 -10.31 11.70
C ASN A 47 -4.52 -9.67 11.91
N ASP A 48 -4.16 -9.47 13.18
CA ASP A 48 -2.87 -8.92 13.63
C ASP A 48 -1.68 -9.76 13.14
N GLU A 49 -1.82 -11.09 13.06
CA GLU A 49 -0.76 -11.97 12.55
C GLU A 49 -0.39 -11.64 11.10
N CYS A 50 -1.40 -11.31 10.28
CA CYS A 50 -1.19 -10.92 8.90
C CYS A 50 -0.49 -9.56 8.80
N GLU A 51 -0.81 -8.62 9.70
CA GLU A 51 -0.09 -7.35 9.78
C GLU A 51 1.36 -7.55 10.24
N MET A 52 1.59 -8.41 11.24
CA MET A 52 2.94 -8.70 11.75
C MET A 52 3.86 -9.27 10.66
N ALA A 53 3.34 -10.00 9.68
CA ALA A 53 4.13 -10.49 8.55
C ALA A 53 4.79 -9.36 7.73
N LEU A 54 4.19 -8.15 7.72
CA LEU A 54 4.76 -6.97 7.05
C LEU A 54 6.06 -6.48 7.70
N LYS A 55 6.23 -6.69 9.02
CA LYS A 55 7.42 -6.28 9.76
C LYS A 55 8.70 -6.91 9.21
N LYS A 56 8.60 -8.13 8.64
CA LYS A 56 9.73 -8.79 7.95
C LYS A 56 10.31 -7.95 6.81
N TYR A 57 9.47 -7.15 6.17
CA TYR A 57 9.84 -6.25 5.07
C TYR A 57 9.98 -4.80 5.53
N LYS A 58 10.08 -4.56 6.85
CA LYS A 58 10.09 -3.22 7.46
C LYS A 58 8.92 -2.37 6.96
N ALA A 59 7.75 -2.97 6.82
CA ALA A 59 6.55 -2.30 6.32
C ALA A 59 5.43 -2.38 7.36
N SER A 60 4.52 -1.42 7.30
CA SER A 60 3.31 -1.40 8.11
C SER A 60 2.11 -0.96 7.29
N ILE A 61 0.91 -1.29 7.76
CA ILE A 61 -0.32 -0.68 7.25
C ILE A 61 -0.29 0.81 7.66
N ARG A 62 -0.64 1.69 6.72
CA ARG A 62 -0.66 3.15 6.90
C ARG A 62 -2.06 3.72 6.94
N CYS A 63 -2.92 3.22 6.05
CA CYS A 63 -4.29 3.66 5.95
C CYS A 63 -5.18 2.48 5.59
N LEU A 64 -6.35 2.43 6.21
CA LEU A 64 -7.47 1.63 5.76
C LEU A 64 -8.15 2.37 4.59
N ARG A 65 -8.67 1.63 3.62
CA ARG A 65 -9.39 2.19 2.47
C ARG A 65 -10.81 1.69 2.42
N ASP A 66 -11.70 2.61 2.08
CA ASP A 66 -13.05 2.28 1.68
C ASP A 66 -13.03 1.62 0.28
N GLY A 67 -13.62 0.44 0.19
CA GLY A 67 -13.66 -0.38 -1.03
C GLY A 67 -12.81 -1.65 -0.94
N LYS A 68 -13.13 -2.61 -1.81
CA LYS A 68 -12.53 -3.94 -1.85
C LYS A 68 -12.08 -4.23 -3.28
N THR A 69 -10.80 -3.99 -3.56
CA THR A 69 -10.21 -4.26 -4.89
C THR A 69 -9.84 -5.74 -5.01
N PHE A 70 -9.37 -6.35 -3.92
CA PHE A 70 -9.02 -7.76 -3.88
C PHE A 70 -9.86 -8.52 -2.86
N ALA A 71 -10.26 -9.74 -3.21
CA ALA A 71 -11.15 -10.56 -2.38
C ALA A 71 -10.41 -11.30 -1.26
N ARG A 72 -9.08 -11.47 -1.38
CA ARG A 72 -8.26 -12.29 -0.49
C ARG A 72 -7.24 -11.47 0.26
N CYS A 73 -6.98 -11.85 1.50
CA CYS A 73 -5.94 -11.26 2.33
C CYS A 73 -4.55 -11.48 1.72
N PHE A 74 -3.73 -10.44 1.79
CA PHE A 74 -2.38 -10.41 1.23
C PHE A 74 -1.43 -11.46 1.77
N HIS A 75 -1.72 -12.00 2.97
CA HIS A 75 -0.87 -12.97 3.66
C HIS A 75 -1.51 -14.36 3.71
N CYS A 76 -2.65 -14.50 4.41
CA CYS A 76 -3.26 -15.81 4.67
C CYS A 76 -4.17 -16.32 3.53
N GLY A 77 -4.55 -15.47 2.57
CA GLY A 77 -5.45 -15.84 1.48
C GLY A 77 -6.92 -16.04 1.85
N GLN A 78 -7.29 -15.87 3.13
CA GLN A 78 -8.69 -15.83 3.58
C GLN A 78 -9.42 -14.61 3.02
N GLU A 79 -10.75 -14.56 3.18
CA GLU A 79 -11.53 -13.42 2.75
C GLU A 79 -11.02 -12.12 3.39
N SER A 80 -10.80 -11.09 2.57
CA SER A 80 -10.41 -9.77 3.06
C SER A 80 -11.60 -9.05 3.69
N VAL A 81 -11.35 -8.18 4.66
CA VAL A 81 -12.36 -7.29 5.22
C VAL A 81 -12.36 -5.96 4.47
N GLN A 82 -11.18 -5.44 4.18
CA GLN A 82 -10.99 -4.13 3.54
C GLN A 82 -9.66 -4.03 2.79
N ASP A 83 -9.56 -3.04 1.91
CA ASP A 83 -8.29 -2.65 1.31
C ASP A 83 -7.46 -1.81 2.28
N VAL A 84 -6.15 -1.93 2.17
CA VAL A 84 -5.18 -1.22 3.00
C VAL A 84 -4.04 -0.70 2.14
N LEU A 85 -3.41 0.38 2.57
CA LEU A 85 -2.16 0.90 2.02
C LEU A 85 -1.00 0.46 2.92
N VAL A 86 -0.06 -0.29 2.35
CA VAL A 86 1.17 -0.74 3.00
C VAL A 86 2.34 0.08 2.46
N ALA A 87 3.19 0.56 3.36
CA ALA A 87 4.41 1.26 2.98
C ALA A 87 5.55 0.94 3.94
N LYS A 88 6.78 1.23 3.52
CA LYS A 88 7.98 1.09 4.36
C LYS A 88 7.86 1.97 5.62
N ALA A 89 8.32 1.42 6.74
CA ALA A 89 8.50 2.11 8.01
C ALA A 89 9.82 2.88 8.01
N TYR A 90 9.78 4.11 8.51
CA TYR A 90 10.95 4.96 8.74
C TYR A 90 11.57 4.65 10.09
#